data_AF-A0A6C0HCW9-F1
#
_entry.id   AF-A0A6C0HCW9-F1
#
_cell.length_a   1.000
_cell.length_b   1.000
_cell.length_c   1.000
_cell.angle_alpha   90.00
_cell.angle_beta   90.00
_cell.angle_gamma   90.00
#
_symmetry.space_group_name_H-M   'P 1'
#
loop_
_entity.id
_entity.type
_entity.pdbx_description
1 polymer ?
#
loop_
_entity_poly.entity_id
_entity_poly.type
_entity_poly.pdbx_seq_one_letter_code
_entity_poly.pdbx_strand_id
1 'polypeptide(L)'
;MSNLFQEVVVNAKGVQERLLGPPYEYWKQIKSPPEIGMTSDGTLNALGKDVDGLVQYVEVLVTGQGASKTGGPLGNKFFLQTGGKCKDINSCQGKGSDCQLQEVDRYIYINNVPQGNIPFISSGMGMNFSDLKGLIPGTMGNLNVLNPFAIMQAFMSGSTPDCSAVKLETINNDNLSSTETHYVTIVDQANMDPCNFLDGKNPINGNQCKEIFSNMQKLEPAVFLPDDPMVQVYFAILGLLGLYILYCLMKKKMK
;
A
#
# COMPACT_ATOMS: atom_id res chain seq x y z
N MET A 1 -34.00 6.61 11.48
CA MET A 1 -32.70 7.28 11.66
C MET A 1 -32.34 7.55 13.14
N SER A 2 -33.07 6.98 14.12
CA SER A 2 -32.84 7.20 15.56
C SER A 2 -31.75 6.32 16.20
N ASN A 3 -31.28 5.26 15.54
CA ASN A 3 -30.42 4.26 16.19
C ASN A 3 -28.91 4.54 16.03
N LEU A 4 -28.47 5.21 14.95
CA LEU A 4 -27.03 5.41 14.72
C LEU A 4 -26.40 6.35 15.76
N PHE A 5 -27.02 7.50 16.05
CA PHE A 5 -26.49 8.45 17.03
C PHE A 5 -26.51 7.89 18.45
N GLN A 6 -27.51 7.06 18.78
CA GLN A 6 -27.57 6.35 20.07
C GLN A 6 -26.50 5.25 20.17
N GLU A 7 -26.30 4.48 19.10
CA GLU A 7 -25.22 3.47 19.04
C GLU A 7 -23.84 4.11 19.10
N VAL A 8 -23.61 5.30 18.52
CA VAL A 8 -22.33 6.03 18.64
C VAL A 8 -22.06 6.45 20.07
N VAL A 9 -23.07 6.91 20.81
CA VAL A 9 -22.93 7.29 22.23
C VAL A 9 -22.53 6.09 23.09
N VAL A 10 -23.03 4.89 22.77
CA VAL A 10 -22.77 3.66 23.53
C VAL A 10 -21.51 2.92 23.08
N ASN A 11 -21.25 2.87 21.77
CA ASN A 11 -20.15 2.12 21.16
C ASN A 11 -19.65 2.78 19.87
N ALA A 12 -19.06 3.97 19.99
CA ALA A 12 -18.47 4.69 18.87
C ALA A 12 -17.47 3.84 18.06
N LYS A 13 -16.66 3.01 18.73
CA LYS A 13 -15.66 2.16 18.07
C LYS A 13 -16.28 1.08 17.18
N GLY A 14 -17.28 0.37 17.69
CA GLY A 14 -17.99 -0.65 16.91
C GLY A 14 -18.77 -0.06 15.74
N VAL A 15 -19.36 1.13 15.92
CA VAL A 15 -19.99 1.85 14.82
C VAL A 15 -18.96 2.28 13.77
N GLN A 16 -17.81 2.80 14.20
CA GLN A 16 -16.73 3.18 13.32
C GLN A 16 -16.22 1.97 12.51
N GLU A 17 -15.97 0.84 13.16
CA GLU A 17 -15.50 -0.38 12.49
C GLU A 17 -16.52 -0.93 11.49
N ARG A 18 -17.82 -0.88 11.84
CA ARG A 18 -18.89 -1.28 10.91
C ARG A 18 -19.03 -0.34 9.71
N LEU A 19 -18.73 0.95 9.87
CA LEU A 19 -18.91 1.96 8.81
C LEU A 19 -17.66 2.25 7.99
N LEU A 20 -16.47 2.08 8.58
CA LEU A 20 -15.18 2.44 7.98
C LEU A 20 -14.24 1.22 7.84
N GLY A 21 -14.57 0.11 8.48
CA GLY A 21 -13.72 -1.07 8.55
C GLY A 21 -12.77 -1.10 9.74
N PRO A 22 -12.03 -2.22 9.90
CA PRO A 22 -11.11 -2.42 11.01
C PRO A 22 -9.90 -1.47 10.92
N PRO A 23 -9.46 -0.87 12.04
CA PRO A 23 -8.34 0.06 12.04
C PRO A 23 -7.00 -0.67 11.87
N TYR A 24 -6.22 -0.33 10.85
CA TYR A 24 -4.87 -0.86 10.65
C TYR A 24 -3.82 0.06 11.26
N GLU A 25 -3.14 -0.41 12.30
CA GLU A 25 -2.11 0.37 13.02
C GLU A 25 -0.74 0.24 12.34
N TYR A 26 -0.51 1.00 11.26
CA TYR A 26 0.73 0.98 10.48
C TYR A 26 2.02 1.02 11.32
N TRP A 27 2.05 1.84 12.36
CA TRP A 27 3.23 2.00 13.23
C TRP A 27 3.60 0.71 13.98
N LYS A 28 2.64 -0.18 14.28
CA LYS A 28 2.93 -1.48 14.91
C LYS A 28 3.62 -2.44 13.95
N GLN A 29 3.45 -2.21 12.65
CA GLN A 29 3.92 -3.07 11.56
C GLN A 29 5.30 -2.66 11.04
N ILE A 30 5.93 -1.67 11.68
CA ILE A 30 7.29 -1.22 11.41
C ILE A 30 8.18 -1.67 12.57
N LYS A 31 9.33 -2.27 12.25
CA LYS A 31 10.35 -2.68 13.23
C LYS A 31 10.95 -1.47 13.92
N SER A 32 11.15 -1.57 15.23
CA SER A 32 11.86 -0.59 16.05
C SER A 32 13.37 -0.60 15.76
N PRO A 33 14.10 0.46 16.11
CA PRO A 33 15.54 0.56 15.81
C PRO A 33 16.36 -0.64 16.32
N PRO A 34 16.16 -1.15 17.55
CA PRO A 34 16.89 -2.33 18.02
C PRO A 34 16.56 -3.62 17.26
N GLU A 35 15.32 -3.78 16.79
CA GLU A 35 14.89 -4.94 15.99
C GLU A 35 15.59 -5.00 14.61
N ILE A 36 16.13 -3.87 14.13
CA ILE A 36 16.91 -3.77 12.89
C ILE A 36 18.40 -3.50 13.14
N GLY A 37 18.86 -3.63 14.40
CA GLY A 37 20.28 -3.60 14.75
C GLY A 37 20.87 -2.22 15.06
N MET A 38 20.06 -1.16 15.04
CA MET A 38 20.49 0.18 15.46
C MET A 38 20.72 0.23 16.98
N THR A 39 21.68 1.03 17.41
CA THR A 39 22.05 1.16 18.82
C THR A 39 22.57 2.57 19.13
N SER A 40 22.53 2.98 20.39
CA SER A 40 23.11 4.25 20.82
C SER A 40 24.63 4.19 21.07
N ASP A 41 25.28 3.06 20.78
CA ASP A 41 26.70 2.87 21.07
C ASP A 41 27.59 3.76 20.19
N GLY A 42 28.59 4.40 20.79
CA GLY A 42 29.52 5.30 20.07
C GLY A 42 30.59 4.61 19.21
N THR A 43 30.33 3.43 18.66
CA THR A 43 31.32 2.66 17.89
C THR A 43 31.12 2.82 16.37
N LEU A 44 32.17 2.64 15.57
CA LEU A 44 32.05 2.68 14.11
C LEU A 44 31.12 1.59 13.55
N ASN A 45 31.08 0.42 14.22
CA ASN A 45 30.15 -0.65 13.85
C ASN A 45 28.68 -0.26 14.13
N ALA A 46 28.42 0.39 15.27
CA ALA A 46 27.11 0.92 15.59
C ALA A 46 26.67 1.99 14.57
N LEU A 47 27.56 2.92 14.23
CA LEU A 47 27.29 3.92 13.19
C LEU A 47 26.90 3.28 11.84
N GLY A 48 27.59 2.22 11.43
CA GLY A 48 27.24 1.48 10.21
C GLY A 48 25.83 0.89 10.29
N LYS A 49 25.51 0.19 11.38
CA LYS A 49 24.17 -0.38 11.59
C LYS A 49 23.07 0.68 11.69
N ASP A 50 23.37 1.84 12.23
CA ASP A 50 22.43 2.96 12.31
C ASP A 50 22.10 3.50 10.92
N VAL A 51 23.10 3.67 10.05
CA VAL A 51 22.89 4.06 8.65
C VAL A 51 22.06 3.01 7.91
N ASP A 52 22.39 1.73 8.07
CA ASP A 52 21.63 0.63 7.46
C ASP A 52 20.17 0.59 7.95
N GLY A 53 19.94 0.88 9.23
CA GLY A 53 18.60 0.99 9.80
C GLY A 53 17.80 2.16 9.22
N LEU A 54 18.43 3.32 8.99
CA LEU A 54 17.79 4.45 8.30
C LEU A 54 17.42 4.09 6.86
N VAL A 55 18.28 3.37 6.14
CA VAL A 55 17.97 2.86 4.79
C VAL A 55 16.74 1.96 4.83
N GLN A 56 16.65 1.04 5.79
CA GLN A 56 15.47 0.17 5.97
C GLN A 56 14.17 0.93 6.23
N TYR A 57 14.22 2.07 6.93
CA TYR A 57 13.05 2.93 7.10
C TYR A 57 12.66 3.66 5.81
N VAL A 58 13.64 4.10 5.02
CA VAL A 58 13.39 4.65 3.68
C VAL A 58 12.77 3.61 2.76
N GLU A 59 13.19 2.35 2.84
CA GLU A 59 12.59 1.25 2.07
C GLU A 59 11.11 1.04 2.42
N VAL A 60 10.69 1.14 3.69
CA VAL A 60 9.26 1.11 4.05
C VAL A 60 8.48 2.23 3.34
N LEU A 61 9.07 3.43 3.25
CA LEU A 61 8.42 4.59 2.65
C LEU A 61 8.34 4.50 1.13
N VAL A 62 9.35 3.95 0.47
CA VAL A 62 9.47 3.94 -1.00
C VAL A 62 8.98 2.62 -1.60
N THR A 63 9.46 1.49 -1.10
CA THR A 63 9.18 0.16 -1.67
C THR A 63 8.19 -0.66 -0.86
N GLY A 64 8.00 -0.31 0.41
CA GLY A 64 7.20 -1.06 1.37
C GLY A 64 7.98 -2.18 2.06
N GLN A 65 9.27 -2.38 1.74
CA GLN A 65 10.09 -3.46 2.31
C GLN A 65 10.93 -2.97 3.52
N GLY A 66 12.11 -3.55 3.74
CA GLY A 66 13.07 -3.13 4.76
C GLY A 66 12.58 -3.37 6.20
N ALA A 67 12.35 -2.27 6.92
CA ALA A 67 11.88 -2.30 8.31
C ALA A 67 10.41 -2.76 8.45
N SER A 68 9.73 -3.11 7.35
CA SER A 68 8.40 -3.73 7.40
C SER A 68 8.44 -5.08 8.13
N LYS A 69 7.51 -5.28 9.07
CA LYS A 69 7.34 -6.57 9.77
C LYS A 69 6.71 -7.64 8.88
N THR A 70 5.96 -7.24 7.85
CA THR A 70 5.34 -8.16 6.89
C THR A 70 6.32 -8.63 5.81
N GLY A 71 7.47 -7.94 5.68
CA GLY A 71 8.43 -8.18 4.60
C GLY A 71 8.01 -7.56 3.26
N GLY A 72 6.88 -6.85 3.23
CA GLY A 72 6.36 -6.19 2.03
C GLY A 72 5.46 -5.00 2.38
N PRO A 73 4.78 -4.43 1.37
CA PRO A 73 3.91 -3.28 1.52
C PRO A 73 2.92 -3.44 2.67
N LEU A 74 2.77 -2.39 3.48
CA LEU A 74 1.87 -2.37 4.62
C LEU A 74 0.44 -2.02 4.20
N GLY A 75 -0.54 -2.63 4.86
CA GLY A 75 -1.96 -2.35 4.65
C GLY A 75 -2.83 -3.58 4.90
N ASN A 76 -4.12 -3.36 5.15
CA ASN A 76 -5.12 -4.41 5.21
C ASN A 76 -5.98 -4.43 3.94
N LYS A 77 -6.66 -5.56 3.73
CA LYS A 77 -7.62 -5.77 2.63
C LYS A 77 -8.87 -6.39 3.20
N PHE A 78 -10.04 -5.81 2.95
CA PHE A 78 -11.27 -6.35 3.52
C PHE A 78 -12.50 -5.95 2.71
N PHE A 79 -13.57 -6.70 2.89
CA PHE A 79 -14.88 -6.33 2.41
C PHE A 79 -15.65 -5.57 3.49
N LEU A 80 -16.35 -4.51 3.08
CA LEU A 80 -17.18 -3.70 3.96
C LEU A 80 -18.63 -3.75 3.48
N GLN A 81 -19.53 -4.21 4.33
CA GLN A 81 -20.95 -4.24 4.02
C GLN A 81 -21.51 -2.82 4.01
N THR A 82 -22.10 -2.40 2.90
CA THR A 82 -22.56 -1.02 2.69
C THR A 82 -23.92 -0.71 3.34
N GLY A 83 -24.57 -1.71 3.95
CA GLY A 83 -25.96 -1.66 4.43
C GLY A 83 -27.02 -1.63 3.33
N GLY A 84 -26.62 -1.55 2.06
CA GLY A 84 -27.51 -1.60 0.90
C GLY A 84 -27.62 -3.01 0.30
N LYS A 85 -28.53 -3.15 -0.67
CA LYS A 85 -28.69 -4.36 -1.48
C LYS A 85 -28.24 -4.11 -2.92
N CYS A 86 -27.93 -5.17 -3.65
CA CYS A 86 -27.64 -5.14 -5.08
C CYS A 86 -28.26 -6.36 -5.76
N LYS A 87 -28.44 -6.29 -7.08
CA LYS A 87 -29.07 -7.37 -7.88
C LYS A 87 -28.00 -8.28 -8.46
N ASP A 88 -27.99 -9.55 -8.05
CA ASP A 88 -27.02 -10.52 -8.56
C ASP A 88 -27.36 -10.91 -10.01
N ILE A 89 -26.54 -10.46 -10.97
CA ILE A 89 -26.74 -10.74 -12.39
C ILE A 89 -26.61 -12.23 -12.74
N ASN A 90 -25.90 -13.01 -11.92
CA ASN A 90 -25.70 -14.43 -12.15
C ASN A 90 -26.87 -15.27 -11.62
N SER A 91 -27.74 -14.70 -10.78
CA SER A 91 -28.90 -15.40 -10.20
C SER A 91 -29.90 -15.91 -11.25
N CYS A 92 -29.88 -15.33 -12.45
CA CYS A 92 -30.71 -15.72 -13.59
C CYS A 92 -29.97 -16.45 -14.72
N GLN A 93 -28.68 -16.76 -14.53
CA GLN A 93 -27.92 -17.48 -15.54
C GLN A 93 -28.52 -18.88 -15.77
N GLY A 94 -28.87 -19.19 -17.03
CA GLY A 94 -29.53 -20.45 -17.40
C GLY A 94 -31.01 -20.56 -16.99
N LYS A 95 -31.62 -19.47 -16.52
CA LYS A 95 -33.07 -19.37 -16.25
C LYS A 95 -33.75 -18.63 -17.41
N GLY A 96 -35.04 -18.92 -17.64
CA GLY A 96 -35.82 -18.31 -18.72
C GLY A 96 -35.96 -16.79 -18.59
N SER A 97 -36.52 -16.15 -19.62
CA SER A 97 -36.71 -14.69 -19.72
C SER A 97 -37.54 -14.06 -18.60
N ASP A 98 -38.28 -14.85 -17.83
CA ASP A 98 -39.13 -14.39 -16.72
C ASP A 98 -38.39 -14.33 -15.37
N CYS A 99 -37.09 -14.64 -15.35
CA CYS A 99 -36.31 -14.65 -14.14
C CYS A 99 -36.07 -13.23 -13.59
N GLN A 100 -36.42 -13.01 -12.32
CA GLN A 100 -36.11 -11.79 -11.59
C GLN A 100 -34.77 -11.94 -10.85
N LEU A 101 -33.90 -10.93 -10.99
CA LEU A 101 -32.60 -10.92 -10.32
C LEU A 101 -32.78 -10.92 -8.80
N GLN A 102 -31.99 -11.74 -8.11
CA GLN A 102 -32.01 -11.83 -6.65
C GLN A 102 -31.34 -10.62 -6.01
N GLU A 103 -31.99 -10.02 -5.01
CA GLU A 103 -31.36 -9.00 -4.17
C GLU A 103 -30.50 -9.63 -3.07
N VAL A 104 -29.24 -9.19 -2.99
CA VAL A 104 -28.23 -9.69 -2.06
C VAL A 104 -27.56 -8.52 -1.33
N ASP A 105 -26.90 -8.80 -0.19
CA ASP A 105 -26.15 -7.78 0.54
C ASP A 105 -24.99 -7.23 -0.28
N ARG A 106 -24.91 -5.90 -0.36
CA ARG A 106 -23.89 -5.20 -1.14
C ARG A 106 -22.68 -4.88 -0.29
N TYR A 107 -21.51 -5.27 -0.79
CA TYR A 107 -20.22 -4.98 -0.21
C TYR A 107 -19.41 -4.05 -1.12
N ILE A 108 -18.47 -3.34 -0.52
CA ILE A 108 -17.35 -2.71 -1.23
C ILE A 108 -16.07 -3.39 -0.78
N TYR A 109 -15.09 -3.47 -1.68
CA TYR A 109 -13.78 -4.00 -1.38
C TYR A 109 -12.81 -2.84 -1.14
N ILE A 110 -12.12 -2.88 -0.01
CA ILE A 110 -11.13 -1.88 0.38
C ILE A 110 -9.77 -2.57 0.39
N ASN A 111 -8.85 -2.08 -0.43
CA ASN A 111 -7.46 -2.49 -0.45
C ASN A 111 -6.58 -1.31 -0.05
N ASN A 112 -6.01 -1.37 1.16
CA ASN A 112 -5.09 -0.36 1.68
C ASN A 112 -3.62 -0.73 1.43
N VAL A 113 -3.33 -1.84 0.75
CA VAL A 113 -1.98 -2.24 0.38
C VAL A 113 -1.58 -1.51 -0.92
N PRO A 114 -0.49 -0.71 -0.92
CA PRO A 114 -0.06 0.00 -2.11
C PRO A 114 0.21 -0.95 -3.29
N GLN A 115 -0.35 -0.63 -4.45
CA GLN A 115 -0.22 -1.45 -5.67
C GLN A 115 0.78 -0.86 -6.68
N GLY A 116 1.37 0.29 -6.36
CA GLY A 116 2.31 0.97 -7.25
C GLY A 116 1.63 1.70 -8.42
N ASN A 117 0.37 2.10 -8.25
CA ASN A 117 -0.40 2.86 -9.22
C ASN A 117 -0.23 4.38 -9.00
N ILE A 118 0.75 5.02 -9.62
CA ILE A 118 1.06 6.45 -9.42
C ILE A 118 0.34 7.30 -10.48
N PRO A 119 -0.60 8.21 -10.13
CA PRO A 119 -1.52 8.86 -11.06
C PRO A 119 -0.88 9.49 -12.31
N PHE A 120 0.25 10.20 -12.18
CA PHE A 120 0.86 10.91 -13.31
C PHE A 120 1.59 10.00 -14.31
N ILE A 121 2.01 8.80 -13.89
CA ILE A 121 2.77 7.87 -14.73
C ILE A 121 1.88 6.70 -15.14
N SER A 122 1.17 6.13 -14.18
CA SER A 122 0.26 4.99 -14.39
C SER A 122 -0.97 5.36 -15.22
N SER A 123 -1.54 6.56 -15.09
CA SER A 123 -2.72 6.95 -15.89
C SER A 123 -2.37 7.31 -17.34
N GLY A 124 -1.12 7.72 -17.62
CA GLY A 124 -0.64 7.97 -18.98
C GLY A 124 -0.15 6.72 -19.71
N MET A 125 0.28 5.70 -18.98
CA MET A 125 0.88 4.47 -19.53
C MET A 125 0.08 3.19 -19.29
N GLY A 126 -0.92 3.20 -18.41
CA GLY A 126 -1.78 2.06 -18.09
C GLY A 126 -1.07 0.93 -17.35
N MET A 127 -0.11 1.24 -16.47
CA MET A 127 0.76 0.25 -15.84
C MET A 127 1.18 0.61 -14.40
N ASN A 128 1.49 -0.40 -13.59
CA ASN A 128 1.86 -0.28 -12.17
C ASN A 128 3.37 -0.48 -11.95
N PHE A 129 3.91 0.12 -10.90
CA PHE A 129 5.29 -0.10 -10.47
C PHE A 129 5.36 -1.29 -9.51
N SER A 130 6.11 -2.33 -9.88
CA SER A 130 6.28 -3.53 -9.03
C SER A 130 6.98 -3.21 -7.71
N ASP A 131 7.93 -2.27 -7.73
CA ASP A 131 8.78 -1.96 -6.57
C ASP A 131 8.38 -0.69 -5.81
N LEU A 132 7.58 0.22 -6.37
CA LEU A 132 7.17 1.47 -5.69
C LEU A 132 5.84 1.27 -4.94
N LYS A 133 5.86 0.38 -3.95
CA LYS A 133 4.69 0.01 -3.15
C LYS A 133 4.83 0.44 -1.68
N GLY A 134 5.67 1.43 -1.40
CA GLY A 134 5.82 2.01 -0.07
C GLY A 134 4.70 2.97 0.31
N LEU A 135 4.77 3.49 1.53
CA LEU A 135 3.77 4.43 2.07
C LEU A 135 3.67 5.73 1.25
N ILE A 136 4.79 6.26 0.76
CA ILE A 136 4.78 7.51 -0.04
C ILE A 136 4.08 7.26 -1.39
N PRO A 137 4.50 6.31 -2.24
CA PRO A 137 3.75 5.99 -3.46
C PRO A 137 2.30 5.58 -3.19
N GLY A 138 2.04 4.86 -2.08
CA GLY A 138 0.68 4.47 -1.68
C GLY A 138 -0.24 5.67 -1.44
N THR A 139 0.23 6.71 -0.74
CA THR A 139 -0.56 7.93 -0.56
C THR A 139 -0.85 8.64 -1.88
N MET A 140 0.08 8.60 -2.84
CA MET A 140 -0.16 9.16 -4.18
C MET A 140 -1.16 8.31 -4.98
N GLY A 141 -1.06 6.98 -4.91
CA GLY A 141 -2.01 6.07 -5.55
C GLY A 141 -3.43 6.23 -5.02
N ASN A 142 -3.60 6.51 -3.72
CA ASN A 142 -4.90 6.81 -3.13
C ASN A 142 -5.58 8.06 -3.74
N LEU A 143 -4.82 9.01 -4.31
CA LEU A 143 -5.42 10.14 -5.02
C LEU A 143 -6.12 9.69 -6.32
N ASN A 144 -5.69 8.59 -6.94
CA ASN A 144 -6.37 8.03 -8.11
C ASN A 144 -7.76 7.47 -7.76
N VAL A 145 -7.93 6.97 -6.53
CA VAL A 145 -9.22 6.47 -6.01
C VAL A 145 -10.22 7.61 -5.82
N LEU A 146 -9.73 8.85 -5.59
CA LEU A 146 -10.55 10.07 -5.54
C LEU A 146 -10.89 10.62 -6.93
N ASN A 147 -11.09 9.74 -7.91
CA ASN A 147 -11.55 10.14 -9.24
C ASN A 147 -13.02 10.60 -9.16
N PRO A 148 -13.31 11.89 -9.43
CA PRO A 148 -14.66 12.43 -9.29
C PRO A 148 -15.69 11.77 -10.22
N PHE A 149 -15.24 11.25 -11.37
CA PHE A 149 -16.13 10.56 -12.30
C PHE A 149 -16.55 9.18 -11.79
N ALA A 150 -15.62 8.42 -11.19
CA ALA A 150 -15.93 7.13 -10.58
C ALA A 150 -16.89 7.29 -9.39
N ILE A 151 -16.66 8.32 -8.57
CA ILE A 151 -17.55 8.68 -7.46
C ILE A 151 -18.95 9.03 -7.98
N MET A 152 -19.05 9.89 -9.00
CA MET A 152 -20.33 10.27 -9.60
C MET A 152 -21.05 9.06 -10.22
N GLN A 153 -20.32 8.17 -10.90
CA GLN A 153 -20.88 6.93 -11.48
C GLN A 153 -21.45 6.01 -10.39
N ALA A 154 -20.76 5.87 -9.26
CA ALA A 154 -21.24 5.08 -8.12
C ALA A 154 -22.55 5.67 -7.55
N PHE A 155 -22.66 6.99 -7.43
CA PHE A 155 -23.90 7.64 -6.98
C PHE A 155 -25.04 7.55 -7.99
N MET A 156 -24.74 7.55 -9.30
CA MET A 156 -25.73 7.42 -10.36
C MET A 156 -26.25 5.99 -10.56
N SER A 157 -25.59 4.99 -9.96
CA SER A 157 -25.95 3.56 -10.12
C SER A 157 -27.29 3.14 -9.50
N GLY A 158 -27.96 4.06 -8.77
CA GLY A 158 -29.25 3.81 -8.13
C GLY A 158 -29.14 3.16 -6.76
N SER A 159 -30.29 2.87 -6.13
CA SER A 159 -30.35 2.31 -4.77
C SER A 159 -30.03 0.83 -4.69
N THR A 160 -30.29 0.07 -5.76
CA THR A 160 -30.08 -1.37 -5.87
C THR A 160 -29.41 -1.71 -7.21
N PRO A 161 -28.15 -1.32 -7.39
CA PRO A 161 -27.41 -1.55 -8.64
C PRO A 161 -27.16 -3.04 -8.89
N ASP A 162 -26.79 -3.37 -10.12
CA ASP A 162 -26.36 -4.72 -10.49
C ASP A 162 -25.00 -5.05 -9.87
N CYS A 163 -24.83 -6.30 -9.44
CA CYS A 163 -23.62 -6.82 -8.82
C CYS A 163 -23.38 -8.28 -9.18
N SER A 164 -22.19 -8.76 -8.89
CA SER A 164 -21.83 -10.17 -8.97
C SER A 164 -20.90 -10.55 -7.83
N ALA A 165 -20.84 -11.84 -7.53
CA ALA A 165 -19.91 -12.37 -6.55
C ALA A 165 -18.47 -12.25 -7.07
N VAL A 166 -17.59 -11.67 -6.26
CA VAL A 166 -16.15 -11.55 -6.55
C VAL A 166 -15.37 -12.17 -5.40
N LYS A 167 -14.37 -12.99 -5.74
CA LYS A 167 -13.48 -13.66 -4.80
C LYS A 167 -12.13 -12.93 -4.79
N LEU A 168 -11.78 -12.28 -3.67
CA LEU A 168 -10.59 -11.44 -3.53
C LEU A 168 -9.81 -11.79 -2.26
N GLU A 169 -8.50 -11.52 -2.29
CA GLU A 169 -7.64 -11.66 -1.11
C GLU A 169 -8.07 -10.66 -0.01
N THR A 170 -8.14 -11.13 1.23
CA THR A 170 -8.29 -10.28 2.42
C THR A 170 -7.05 -10.37 3.29
N ILE A 171 -6.69 -9.29 3.97
CA ILE A 171 -5.55 -9.19 4.87
C ILE A 171 -6.07 -8.52 6.13
N ASN A 172 -5.98 -9.20 7.26
CA ASN A 172 -6.44 -8.67 8.54
C ASN A 172 -5.38 -7.75 9.19
N ASN A 173 -5.68 -7.21 10.37
CA ASN A 173 -4.77 -6.31 11.09
C ASN A 173 -3.50 -6.98 11.63
N ASP A 174 -3.48 -8.31 11.68
CA ASP A 174 -2.31 -9.12 12.04
C ASP A 174 -1.49 -9.52 10.80
N ASN A 175 -1.84 -9.00 9.63
CA ASN A 175 -1.25 -9.31 8.32
C ASN A 175 -1.39 -10.77 7.89
N LEU A 176 -2.45 -11.43 8.35
CA LEU A 176 -2.80 -12.76 7.88
C LEU A 176 -3.64 -12.65 6.61
N SER A 177 -3.12 -13.19 5.52
CA SER A 177 -3.84 -13.29 4.25
C SER A 177 -4.87 -14.41 4.29
N SER A 178 -6.04 -14.14 3.72
CA SER A 178 -7.13 -15.08 3.48
C SER A 178 -7.79 -14.75 2.14
N THR A 179 -8.90 -15.40 1.83
CA THR A 179 -9.70 -15.09 0.64
C THR A 179 -11.16 -15.17 0.97
N GLU A 180 -11.92 -14.17 0.55
CA GLU A 180 -13.35 -14.07 0.78
C GLU A 180 -14.10 -13.81 -0.52
N THR A 181 -15.37 -14.19 -0.54
CA THR A 181 -16.27 -13.99 -1.68
C THR A 181 -17.48 -13.18 -1.23
N HIS A 182 -17.69 -12.02 -1.84
CA HIS A 182 -18.84 -11.16 -1.56
C HIS A 182 -19.38 -10.52 -2.84
N TYR A 183 -20.60 -9.96 -2.76
CA TYR A 183 -21.23 -9.28 -3.88
C TYR A 183 -20.82 -7.82 -3.94
N VAL A 184 -20.17 -7.44 -5.03
CA VAL A 184 -19.72 -6.07 -5.29
C VAL A 184 -20.35 -5.58 -6.58
N THR A 185 -20.67 -4.29 -6.67
CA THR A 185 -21.34 -3.74 -7.87
C THR A 185 -20.48 -3.90 -9.12
N ILE A 186 -21.11 -4.04 -10.28
CA ILE A 186 -20.39 -4.17 -11.55
C ILE A 186 -19.56 -2.92 -11.83
N VAL A 187 -20.05 -1.74 -11.43
CA VAL A 187 -19.32 -0.46 -11.56
C VAL A 187 -18.06 -0.45 -10.71
N ASP A 188 -18.16 -0.84 -9.43
CA ASP A 188 -17.00 -0.90 -8.55
C ASP A 188 -15.98 -1.91 -9.07
N GLN A 189 -16.44 -3.11 -9.46
CA GLN A 189 -15.58 -4.14 -10.05
C GLN A 189 -14.89 -3.66 -11.34
N ALA A 190 -15.58 -2.91 -12.20
CA ALA A 190 -14.99 -2.34 -13.42
C ALA A 190 -13.88 -1.32 -13.13
N ASN A 191 -13.98 -0.62 -12.00
CA ASN A 191 -13.02 0.40 -11.57
C ASN A 191 -11.90 -0.16 -10.69
N MET A 192 -11.97 -1.44 -10.27
CA MET A 192 -10.90 -2.09 -9.51
C MET A 192 -9.65 -2.31 -10.34
N ASP A 193 -8.49 -2.10 -9.71
CA ASP A 193 -7.19 -2.45 -10.27
C ASP A 193 -7.15 -3.97 -10.61
N PRO A 194 -6.78 -4.37 -11.84
CA PRO A 194 -6.66 -5.77 -12.24
C PRO A 194 -5.79 -6.62 -11.31
N CYS A 195 -4.80 -6.02 -10.65
CA CYS A 195 -3.90 -6.71 -9.73
C CYS A 195 -4.58 -7.12 -8.41
N ASN A 196 -5.85 -6.73 -8.17
CA ASN A 196 -6.65 -7.24 -7.04
C ASN A 196 -7.23 -8.64 -7.31
N PHE A 197 -7.41 -9.00 -8.58
CA PHE A 197 -8.02 -10.27 -8.97
C PHE A 197 -6.98 -11.39 -8.95
N LEU A 198 -7.40 -12.60 -8.54
CA LEU A 198 -6.50 -13.74 -8.33
C LEU A 198 -5.77 -14.19 -9.61
N ASP A 199 -6.39 -13.98 -10.77
CA ASP A 199 -5.82 -14.24 -12.10
C ASP A 199 -5.13 -13.01 -12.72
N GLY A 200 -5.05 -11.91 -11.96
CA GLY A 200 -4.51 -10.64 -12.43
C GLY A 200 -5.32 -10.03 -13.58
N LYS A 201 -6.58 -10.42 -13.75
CA LYS A 201 -7.43 -9.94 -14.84
C LYS A 201 -8.76 -9.44 -14.29
N ASN A 202 -9.13 -8.23 -14.66
CA ASN A 202 -10.42 -7.68 -14.29
C ASN A 202 -11.52 -8.37 -15.11
N PRO A 203 -12.52 -9.02 -14.47
CA PRO A 203 -13.54 -9.81 -15.15
C PRO A 203 -14.57 -8.96 -15.89
N ILE A 204 -14.69 -7.66 -15.59
CA ILE A 204 -15.69 -6.77 -16.19
C ILE A 204 -15.16 -6.11 -17.46
N ASN A 205 -13.94 -5.56 -17.42
CA ASN A 205 -13.35 -4.82 -18.54
C ASN A 205 -12.25 -5.59 -19.29
N GLY A 206 -11.79 -6.73 -18.76
CA GLY A 206 -10.78 -7.58 -19.37
C GLY A 206 -9.33 -7.09 -19.23
N ASN A 207 -9.10 -5.96 -18.55
CA ASN A 207 -7.77 -5.41 -18.34
C ASN A 207 -6.90 -6.39 -17.53
N GLN A 208 -5.62 -6.49 -17.90
CA GLN A 208 -4.64 -7.32 -17.22
C GLN A 208 -3.74 -6.47 -16.32
N CYS A 209 -3.33 -7.03 -15.19
CA CYS A 209 -2.32 -6.49 -14.31
C CYS A 209 -0.99 -6.41 -15.07
N LYS A 210 -0.40 -5.21 -15.14
CA LYS A 210 0.87 -4.95 -15.81
C LYS A 210 1.80 -4.22 -14.85
N GLU A 211 2.97 -4.80 -14.59
CA GLU A 211 4.01 -4.20 -13.76
C GLU A 211 5.27 -3.91 -14.61
N ILE A 212 5.85 -2.70 -14.49
CA ILE A 212 6.87 -2.19 -15.46
C ILE A 212 8.31 -2.17 -14.94
N PHE A 213 8.57 -2.34 -13.64
CA PHE A 213 9.92 -2.14 -13.07
C PHE A 213 10.22 -3.14 -11.96
N SER A 214 10.84 -4.26 -12.29
CA SER A 214 11.12 -5.38 -11.37
C SER A 214 12.55 -5.36 -10.80
N ASN A 215 13.27 -4.24 -10.86
CA ASN A 215 14.63 -4.14 -10.34
C ASN A 215 14.96 -2.72 -9.88
N MET A 216 14.40 -2.28 -8.75
CA MET A 216 15.18 -1.41 -7.87
C MET A 216 16.23 -2.30 -7.23
N GLN A 217 17.45 -2.25 -7.75
CA GLN A 217 18.62 -2.86 -7.11
C GLN A 217 18.56 -2.48 -5.62
N LYS A 218 18.50 -3.49 -4.74
CA LYS A 218 18.54 -3.31 -3.28
C LYS A 218 19.51 -2.18 -3.00
N LEU A 219 19.09 -1.20 -2.20
CA LEU A 219 19.99 -0.22 -1.61
C LEU A 219 20.89 -0.98 -0.64
N GLU A 220 21.82 -1.78 -1.18
CA GLU A 220 22.88 -2.36 -0.39
C GLU A 220 23.70 -1.17 0.11
N PRO A 221 23.88 -1.03 1.43
CA PRO A 221 24.77 -0.05 2.01
C PRO A 221 26.23 -0.50 1.83
N ALA A 222 26.56 -1.08 0.69
CA ALA A 222 27.93 -1.03 0.24
C ALA A 222 28.15 0.43 -0.16
N VAL A 223 29.00 1.13 0.58
CA VAL A 223 29.63 2.34 0.05
C VAL A 223 30.37 1.89 -1.21
N PHE A 224 29.67 1.87 -2.33
CA PHE A 224 30.22 1.57 -3.63
C PHE A 224 31.00 2.83 -4.00
N LEU A 225 32.26 2.88 -3.55
CA LEU A 225 33.22 3.76 -4.18
C LEU A 225 33.20 3.37 -5.66
N PRO A 226 32.83 4.29 -6.56
CA PRO A 226 32.85 3.99 -7.98
C PRO A 226 34.23 3.41 -8.34
N ASP A 227 34.29 2.36 -9.16
CA ASP A 227 35.55 1.78 -9.65
C ASP A 227 36.32 2.74 -10.60
N ASP A 228 35.85 3.98 -10.72
CA ASP A 228 36.53 5.06 -11.41
C ASP A 228 37.69 5.60 -10.54
N PRO A 229 38.95 5.45 -10.99
CA PRO A 229 40.13 5.88 -10.23
C PRO A 229 40.16 7.38 -9.95
N MET A 230 39.52 8.22 -10.76
CA MET A 230 39.45 9.68 -10.51
C MET A 230 38.53 10.01 -9.33
N VAL A 231 37.42 9.27 -9.20
CA VAL A 231 36.47 9.46 -8.09
C VAL A 231 37.07 8.97 -6.77
N GLN A 232 37.80 7.85 -6.80
CA GLN A 232 38.50 7.34 -5.63
C GLN A 232 39.59 8.30 -5.14
N VAL A 233 40.35 8.90 -6.07
CA VAL A 233 41.35 9.94 -5.74
C VAL A 233 40.67 11.17 -5.14
N TYR A 234 39.53 11.60 -5.69
CA TYR A 234 38.77 12.72 -5.14
C TYR A 234 38.32 12.48 -3.69
N PHE A 235 37.76 11.30 -3.39
CA PHE A 235 37.37 10.95 -2.03
C PHE A 235 38.56 10.81 -1.08
N ALA A 236 39.69 10.28 -1.55
CA ALA A 236 40.92 10.21 -0.75
C ALA A 236 41.45 11.61 -0.37
N ILE A 237 41.40 12.56 -1.32
CA ILE A 237 41.80 13.96 -1.08
C ILE A 237 40.86 14.61 -0.07
N LEU A 238 39.53 14.41 -0.19
CA LEU A 238 38.56 14.91 0.78
C LEU A 238 38.79 14.33 2.18
N GLY A 239 39.10 13.04 2.28
CA GLY A 239 39.44 12.39 3.55
C GLY A 239 40.68 12.98 4.20
N LEU A 240 41.74 13.20 3.43
CA LEU A 240 42.97 13.85 3.90
C LEU A 240 42.74 15.30 4.32
N LEU A 241 41.93 16.04 3.56
CA LEU A 241 41.52 17.40 3.91
C LEU A 241 40.76 17.41 5.24
N GLY A 242 39.81 16.49 5.42
CA GLY A 242 39.05 16.33 6.67
C GLY A 242 39.95 16.03 7.87
N LEU A 243 40.91 15.11 7.71
CA LEU A 243 41.91 14.80 8.73
C LEU A 243 42.83 16.01 9.03
N TYR A 244 43.23 16.76 8.02
CA TYR A 244 44.04 17.96 8.19
C TYR A 244 43.27 19.06 8.94
N ILE A 245 42.00 19.27 8.59
CA ILE A 245 41.12 20.22 9.29
C ILE A 245 40.96 19.79 10.76
N LEU A 246 40.70 18.51 11.02
CA LEU A 246 40.62 17.95 12.38
C LEU A 246 41.93 18.17 13.16
N TYR A 247 43.07 17.89 12.55
CA TYR A 247 44.39 18.13 13.13
C TYR A 247 44.59 19.60 13.48
N CYS A 248 44.26 20.52 12.57
CA CYS A 248 44.34 21.96 12.81
C CYS A 248 43.40 22.41 13.94
N LEU A 249 42.18 21.87 14.01
CA LEU A 249 41.23 22.17 15.07
C LEU A 249 41.72 21.66 16.44
N MET A 250 42.31 20.45 16.50
CA MET A 250 42.90 19.91 17.72
C MET A 250 44.10 20.74 18.19
N LYS A 251 44.99 21.13 17.25
CA LYS A 251 46.15 21.97 17.56
C LYS A 251 45.74 23.37 18.06
N LYS A 252 44.61 23.90 17.58
CA LYS A 252 44.04 25.17 18.05
C LYS A 252 43.45 25.08 19.45
N LYS A 253 42.96 23.91 19.89
CA LYS A 253 42.48 23.66 21.26
C LYS A 253 43.59 23.39 22.28
N MET A 254 44.82 23.06 21.84
CA MET A 254 45.99 22.85 22.69
C MET A 254 46.83 24.12 22.95
N LYS A 255 46.35 25.28 22.49
CA LYS A 255 46.82 26.62 22.89
C LYS A 255 45.75 27.30 23.70
#